data_AF-A0AAW2B3H6-F1
#
_entry.id   AF-A0AAW2B3H6-F1
#
_cell.length_a   1.000
_cell.length_b   1.000
_cell.length_c   1.000
_cell.angle_alpha   90.00
_cell.angle_beta   90.00
_cell.angle_gamma   90.00
#
_symmetry.space_group_name_H-M   'P 1'
#
loop_
_entity.id
_entity.type
_entity.pdbx_description
1 polymer ?
#
loop_
_entity_poly.entity_id
_entity_poly.type
_entity_poly.pdbx_seq_one_letter_code
_entity_poly.pdbx_strand_id
1 'polypeptide(L)'
;MQTRTLLLTLTLTLGFSLMATGEPLHAQCRVIWLFGIPCQDVFVSLVNQIKAWRGMAGCLTVGQRCLYELVSATPFHIVAKHTSRQWTSKQDLTFHLVATEESVCRVTGYSISKAWARLEDNGTTYCTLYNLVEGSGLVDAEGYKMYTNEWICLEYSTANCTIY
;
A
#
# COMPACT_ATOMS: atom_id res chain seq x y z
N MET A 1 8.11 -77.95 3.03
CA MET A 1 8.03 -77.25 1.73
C MET A 1 6.77 -76.41 1.71
N GLN A 2 6.91 -75.09 1.88
CA GLN A 2 5.92 -74.11 1.45
C GLN A 2 6.62 -72.75 1.38
N THR A 3 6.70 -72.23 0.17
CA THR A 3 7.34 -70.98 -0.27
C THR A 3 6.58 -69.77 0.25
N ARG A 4 7.28 -68.75 0.79
CA ARG A 4 6.75 -67.39 0.92
C ARG A 4 7.81 -66.34 0.58
N THR A 5 7.86 -66.10 -0.72
CA THR A 5 8.10 -64.85 -1.45
C THR A 5 8.55 -63.62 -0.64
N LEU A 6 9.75 -63.12 -0.96
CA LEU A 6 10.21 -61.77 -0.66
C LEU A 6 9.31 -60.72 -1.34
N LEU A 7 8.90 -59.69 -0.60
CA LEU A 7 8.39 -58.44 -1.15
C LEU A 7 9.12 -57.28 -0.47
N LEU A 8 10.16 -56.78 -1.15
CA LEU A 8 10.79 -55.49 -0.88
C LEU A 8 9.84 -54.41 -1.42
N THR A 9 9.18 -53.68 -0.55
CA THR A 9 8.40 -52.50 -0.92
C THR A 9 9.31 -51.27 -0.90
N LEU A 10 9.75 -50.84 -2.08
CA LEU A 10 10.42 -49.56 -2.30
C LEU A 10 9.34 -48.46 -2.40
N THR A 11 9.15 -47.69 -1.33
CA THR A 11 8.23 -46.54 -1.35
C THR A 11 8.92 -45.33 -1.97
N LEU A 12 8.55 -45.00 -3.21
CA LEU A 12 8.95 -43.77 -3.89
C LEU A 12 8.14 -42.59 -3.30
N THR A 13 8.73 -41.82 -2.39
CA THR A 13 8.11 -40.57 -1.92
C THR A 13 8.34 -39.49 -2.97
N LEU A 14 7.32 -39.19 -3.78
CA LEU A 14 7.29 -37.93 -4.54
C LEU A 14 7.19 -36.78 -3.54
N GLY A 15 8.31 -36.11 -3.29
CA GLY A 15 8.33 -34.86 -2.55
C GLY A 15 7.59 -33.79 -3.33
N PHE A 16 6.34 -33.52 -2.95
CA PHE A 16 5.69 -32.27 -3.32
C PHE A 16 6.39 -31.14 -2.57
N SER A 17 7.31 -30.47 -3.25
CA SER A 17 7.86 -29.20 -2.82
C SER A 17 6.74 -28.17 -2.86
N LEU A 18 5.99 -28.04 -1.77
CA LEU A 18 5.06 -26.93 -1.60
C LEU A 18 5.94 -25.67 -1.55
N MET A 19 6.06 -24.98 -2.68
CA MET A 19 6.62 -23.64 -2.72
C MET A 19 5.69 -22.76 -1.89
N ALA A 20 5.99 -22.63 -0.60
CA ALA A 20 5.34 -21.67 0.28
C ALA A 20 5.78 -20.27 -0.15
N THR A 21 5.20 -19.77 -1.25
CA THR A 21 5.11 -18.33 -1.44
C THR A 21 4.21 -17.84 -0.33
N GLY A 22 4.77 -17.26 0.73
CA GLY A 22 3.99 -16.74 1.85
C GLY A 22 3.01 -15.70 1.33
N GLU A 23 1.75 -16.10 1.16
CA GLU A 23 0.70 -15.20 0.72
C GLU A 23 0.56 -14.07 1.74
N PRO A 24 0.36 -12.82 1.30
CA PRO A 24 0.14 -11.71 2.21
C PRO A 24 -1.00 -12.06 3.16
N LEU A 25 -0.77 -12.01 4.47
CA LEU A 25 -1.85 -12.21 5.44
C LEU A 25 -2.67 -10.92 5.63
N HIS A 26 -2.39 -9.88 4.86
CA HIS A 26 -2.99 -8.55 4.99
C HIS A 26 -3.22 -7.97 3.59
N ALA A 27 -4.29 -7.19 3.44
CA ALA A 27 -4.50 -6.33 2.29
C ALA A 27 -3.36 -5.30 2.25
N GLN A 28 -2.76 -5.13 1.09
CA GLN A 28 -1.63 -4.25 0.90
C GLN A 28 -1.62 -3.69 -0.52
N CYS A 29 -1.08 -2.48 -0.66
CA CYS A 29 -0.97 -1.80 -1.93
C CYS A 29 0.36 -1.06 -2.01
N ARG A 30 1.05 -1.21 -3.15
CA ARG A 30 2.20 -0.41 -3.54
C ARG A 30 1.88 0.41 -4.80
N VAL A 31 2.16 1.70 -4.75
CA VAL A 31 2.02 2.59 -5.91
C VAL A 31 3.32 3.34 -6.13
N ILE A 32 3.72 3.49 -7.39
CA ILE A 32 4.85 4.35 -7.76
C ILE A 32 4.29 5.57 -8.48
N TRP A 33 4.68 6.76 -8.04
CA TRP A 33 4.43 8.01 -8.76
C TRP A 33 5.74 8.60 -9.28
N LEU A 34 5.64 9.27 -10.43
CA LEU A 34 6.65 10.20 -10.92
C LEU A 34 6.06 11.59 -10.90
N PHE A 35 6.84 12.55 -10.44
CA PHE A 35 6.52 13.98 -10.49
C PHE A 35 7.70 14.70 -11.13
N GLY A 36 7.44 15.55 -12.12
CA GLY A 36 8.40 16.44 -12.77
C GLY A 36 8.72 17.69 -11.94
N ILE A 37 8.75 17.54 -10.61
CA ILE A 37 9.13 18.58 -9.66
C ILE A 37 10.12 18.01 -8.62
N PRO A 38 10.92 18.85 -7.94
CA PRO A 38 11.88 18.41 -6.95
C PRO A 38 11.27 17.55 -5.83
N CYS A 39 11.99 16.52 -5.38
CA CYS A 39 11.51 15.67 -4.27
C CYS A 39 11.28 16.42 -2.97
N GLN A 40 11.97 17.55 -2.76
CA GLN A 40 11.74 18.38 -1.59
C GLN A 40 10.31 18.96 -1.59
N ASP A 41 9.81 19.40 -2.74
CA ASP A 41 8.48 19.97 -2.86
C ASP A 41 7.42 18.88 -2.68
N VAL A 42 7.62 17.72 -3.31
CA VAL A 42 6.75 16.54 -3.12
C VAL A 42 6.70 16.10 -1.65
N PHE A 43 7.86 16.03 -0.99
CA PHE A 43 7.96 15.67 0.43
C PHE A 43 7.18 16.65 1.31
N VAL A 44 7.39 17.95 1.11
CA VAL A 44 6.70 19.00 1.89
C VAL A 44 5.20 18.93 1.67
N SER A 45 4.74 18.77 0.43
CA SER A 45 3.32 18.65 0.09
C SER A 45 2.67 17.46 0.79
N LEU A 46 3.28 16.27 0.74
CA LEU A 46 2.75 15.08 1.42
C LEU A 46 2.73 15.25 2.95
N VAL A 47 3.82 15.73 3.56
CA VAL A 47 3.89 15.93 5.02
C VAL A 47 2.87 16.96 5.49
N ASN A 48 2.69 18.06 4.75
CA ASN A 48 1.70 19.07 5.07
C ASN A 48 0.28 18.52 4.96
N GLN A 49 0.01 17.71 3.93
CA GLN A 49 -1.31 17.11 3.74
C GLN A 49 -1.69 16.14 4.86
N ILE A 50 -0.76 15.28 5.26
CA ILE A 50 -0.95 14.37 6.41
C ILE A 50 -1.28 15.18 7.67
N LYS A 51 -0.55 16.26 7.93
CA LYS A 51 -0.80 17.14 9.08
C LYS A 51 -2.15 17.86 8.99
N ALA A 52 -2.55 18.30 7.80
CA ALA A 52 -3.82 18.97 7.57
C ALA A 52 -5.02 18.06 7.85
N TRP A 53 -4.89 16.76 7.57
CA TRP A 53 -5.93 15.76 7.78
C TRP A 53 -5.79 14.97 9.08
N ARG A 54 -5.09 15.49 10.09
CA ARG A 54 -4.95 14.78 11.39
C ARG A 54 -6.23 14.67 12.23
N GLY A 55 -7.16 15.60 12.02
CA GLY A 55 -8.34 15.74 12.86
C GLY A 55 -9.56 14.99 12.32
N MET A 56 -10.69 15.18 12.97
CA MET A 56 -12.01 14.70 12.52
C MET A 56 -12.61 15.53 11.38
N ALA A 57 -12.05 16.72 11.11
CA ALA A 57 -12.47 17.54 9.99
C ALA A 57 -12.27 16.77 8.68
N GLY A 58 -13.29 16.76 7.83
CA GLY A 58 -13.27 15.99 6.58
C GLY A 58 -13.73 14.53 6.70
N CYS A 59 -13.91 13.97 7.91
CA CYS A 59 -14.36 12.56 8.05
C CYS A 59 -15.80 12.29 7.63
N LEU A 60 -16.63 13.33 7.61
CA LEU A 60 -18.01 13.26 7.10
C LEU A 60 -18.09 13.67 5.62
N THR A 61 -16.95 14.05 5.04
CA THR A 61 -16.83 14.39 3.63
C THR A 61 -16.31 13.19 2.85
N VAL A 62 -16.21 13.36 1.55
CA VAL A 62 -15.85 12.35 0.57
C VAL A 62 -14.45 11.76 0.85
N GLY A 63 -14.32 10.43 0.81
CA GLY A 63 -13.03 9.71 0.75
C GLY A 63 -12.21 9.62 2.04
N GLN A 64 -12.85 9.65 3.22
CA GLN A 64 -12.15 9.54 4.53
C GLN A 64 -10.89 10.41 4.65
N ARG A 65 -10.96 11.64 4.14
CA ARG A 65 -9.84 12.61 4.10
C ARG A 65 -9.60 13.26 5.46
N CYS A 66 -9.28 12.44 6.46
CA CYS A 66 -9.17 12.81 7.87
C CYS A 66 -8.43 11.72 8.68
N LEU A 67 -8.18 11.93 9.97
CA LEU A 67 -7.55 10.95 10.88
C LEU A 67 -6.24 10.32 10.35
N TYR A 68 -5.47 11.09 9.59
CA TYR A 68 -4.10 10.73 9.23
C TYR A 68 -3.13 11.11 10.36
N GLU A 69 -2.23 10.20 10.72
CA GLU A 69 -1.25 10.43 11.78
C GLU A 69 0.15 10.40 11.17
N LEU A 70 0.90 11.49 11.30
CA LEU A 70 2.32 11.49 10.95
C LEU A 70 3.12 10.82 12.06
N VAL A 71 3.77 9.69 11.75
CA VAL A 71 4.61 8.95 12.70
C VAL A 71 6.04 9.45 12.64
N SER A 72 6.60 9.60 11.44
CA SER A 72 7.92 10.17 11.23
C SER A 72 8.04 10.79 9.83
N ALA A 73 8.94 11.77 9.72
CA ALA A 73 9.28 12.43 8.46
C ALA A 73 10.78 12.73 8.47
N THR A 74 11.57 11.78 7.97
CA THR A 74 12.99 11.99 7.72
C THR A 74 13.19 12.40 6.26
N PRO A 75 14.31 13.02 5.87
CA PRO A 75 14.51 13.42 4.48
C PRO A 75 14.21 12.26 3.52
N PHE A 76 13.27 12.50 2.60
CA PHE A 76 12.82 11.55 1.58
C PHE A 76 12.17 10.24 2.07
N HIS A 77 11.80 10.16 3.35
CA HIS A 77 11.06 9.02 3.90
C HIS A 77 9.99 9.47 4.91
N ILE A 78 8.73 9.11 4.64
CA ILE A 78 7.57 9.48 5.46
C ILE A 78 6.92 8.20 5.96
N VAL A 79 6.63 8.13 7.26
CA VAL A 79 5.82 7.08 7.86
C VAL A 79 4.58 7.73 8.46
N ALA A 80 3.41 7.19 8.13
CA ALA A 80 2.13 7.68 8.61
C ALA A 80 1.17 6.53 8.88
N LYS A 81 0.02 6.85 9.46
CA LYS A 81 -1.10 5.94 9.63
C LYS A 81 -2.38 6.62 9.20
N HIS A 82 -3.38 5.80 8.89
CA HIS A 82 -4.75 6.25 8.74
C HIS A 82 -5.67 5.34 9.56
N THR A 83 -6.68 5.93 10.19
CA THR A 83 -7.72 5.18 10.89
C THR A 83 -9.07 5.69 10.42
N SER A 84 -9.93 4.79 9.93
CA SER A 84 -11.27 5.19 9.52
C SER A 84 -12.07 5.74 10.71
N ARG A 85 -13.02 6.62 10.42
CA ARG A 85 -13.87 7.29 11.43
C ARG A 85 -14.56 6.31 12.39
N GLN A 86 -14.96 5.14 11.90
CA GLN A 86 -15.64 4.11 12.69
C GLN A 86 -14.64 3.21 13.45
N TRP A 87 -13.34 3.46 13.33
CA TRP A 87 -12.25 2.69 13.92
C TRP A 87 -12.19 1.22 13.46
N THR A 88 -12.89 0.91 12.36
CA THR A 88 -13.04 -0.44 11.81
C THR A 88 -11.88 -0.84 10.91
N SER A 89 -11.12 0.14 10.40
CA SER A 89 -9.96 -0.08 9.54
C SER A 89 -8.81 0.83 9.95
N LYS A 90 -7.60 0.28 9.88
CA LYS A 90 -6.34 0.97 10.19
C LYS A 90 -5.30 0.56 9.16
N GLN A 91 -4.61 1.54 8.59
CA GLN A 91 -3.55 1.34 7.62
C GLN A 91 -2.26 1.96 8.14
N ASP A 92 -1.15 1.24 7.99
CA ASP A 92 0.18 1.84 8.07
C ASP A 92 0.62 2.25 6.66
N LEU A 93 1.20 3.45 6.56
CA LEU A 93 1.59 4.08 5.31
C LEU A 93 3.08 4.40 5.34
N THR A 94 3.75 4.18 4.22
CA THR A 94 5.11 4.68 4.00
C THR A 94 5.23 5.31 2.63
N PHE A 95 5.99 6.40 2.54
CA PHE A 95 6.39 7.01 1.28
C PHE A 95 7.91 7.09 1.24
N HIS A 96 8.51 6.58 0.17
CA HIS A 96 9.94 6.67 -0.09
C HIS A 96 10.17 7.48 -1.37
N LEU A 97 10.91 8.56 -1.25
CA LEU A 97 11.18 9.49 -2.35
C LEU A 97 12.62 9.31 -2.84
N VAL A 98 12.82 9.37 -4.15
CA VAL A 98 14.14 9.29 -4.79
C VAL A 98 14.17 10.29 -5.92
N ALA A 99 15.12 11.22 -5.88
CA ALA A 99 15.44 12.05 -7.03
C ALA A 99 16.06 11.16 -8.10
N THR A 100 15.38 10.98 -9.24
CA THR A 100 15.96 10.26 -10.38
C THR A 100 16.82 11.19 -11.24
N GLU A 101 16.46 12.47 -11.27
CA GLU A 101 17.16 13.61 -11.87
C GLU A 101 16.89 14.84 -10.98
N GLU A 102 17.55 15.99 -11.21
CA GLU A 102 17.36 17.20 -10.37
C GLU A 102 15.90 17.68 -10.33
N SER A 103 15.14 17.46 -11.41
CA SER A 103 13.75 17.90 -11.58
C SER A 103 12.72 16.77 -11.54
N VAL A 104 13.11 15.51 -11.33
CA VAL A 104 12.16 14.38 -11.32
C VAL A 104 12.22 13.63 -9.99
N CYS A 105 11.09 13.63 -9.29
CA CYS A 105 10.91 12.84 -8.08
C CYS A 105 10.14 11.55 -8.34
N ARG A 106 10.77 10.41 -8.03
CA ARG A 106 10.08 9.13 -7.92
C ARG A 106 9.64 8.89 -6.49
N VAL A 107 8.35 8.64 -6.28
CA VAL A 107 7.79 8.28 -4.97
C VAL A 107 7.26 6.87 -5.01
N THR A 108 7.64 6.04 -4.05
CA THR A 108 7.03 4.74 -3.79
C THR A 108 6.17 4.85 -2.54
N GLY A 109 4.86 4.78 -2.70
CA GLY A 109 3.90 4.65 -1.61
C GLY A 109 3.62 3.19 -1.31
N TYR A 110 3.51 2.87 -0.04
CA TYR A 110 3.10 1.55 0.42
C TYR A 110 2.10 1.68 1.56
N SER A 111 1.01 0.91 1.48
CA SER A 111 -0.07 0.87 2.47
C SER A 111 -0.36 -0.58 2.80
N ILE A 112 -0.49 -0.86 4.10
CA ILE A 112 -0.84 -2.19 4.60
C ILE A 112 -1.93 -2.08 5.66
N SER A 113 -2.97 -2.89 5.50
CA SER A 113 -4.03 -3.02 6.48
C SER A 113 -3.52 -3.73 7.73
N LYS A 114 -3.93 -3.26 8.92
CA LYS A 114 -3.70 -3.99 10.18
C LYS A 114 -4.64 -5.18 10.36
N ALA A 115 -5.64 -5.35 9.50
CA ALA A 115 -6.54 -6.49 9.55
C ALA A 115 -5.85 -7.75 9.04
N TRP A 116 -5.74 -8.76 9.91
CA TRP A 116 -5.14 -10.06 9.58
C TRP A 116 -6.13 -10.97 8.83
N ALA A 117 -5.58 -11.86 8.01
CA ALA A 117 -6.28 -12.85 7.19
C ALA A 117 -7.39 -12.25 6.30
N ARG A 118 -7.18 -11.03 5.81
CA ARG A 118 -8.02 -10.39 4.79
C ARG A 118 -7.14 -9.80 3.72
N LEU A 119 -7.22 -10.38 2.52
CA LEU A 119 -6.50 -9.93 1.33
C LEU A 119 -7.22 -8.78 0.62
N GLU A 120 -8.55 -8.86 0.58
CA GLU A 120 -9.42 -7.84 -0.01
C GLU A 120 -9.79 -6.80 1.03
N ASP A 121 -9.77 -5.53 0.61
CA ASP A 121 -10.18 -4.40 1.42
C ASP A 121 -10.98 -3.36 0.63
N ASN A 122 -11.55 -3.76 -0.50
CA ASN A 122 -12.33 -2.91 -1.41
C ASN A 122 -11.51 -1.70 -1.91
N GLY A 123 -10.21 -1.90 -2.11
CA GLY A 123 -9.26 -0.86 -2.51
C GLY A 123 -8.94 0.18 -1.43
N THR A 124 -9.28 -0.06 -0.15
CA THR A 124 -9.04 0.89 0.95
C THR A 124 -7.55 1.22 1.07
N THR A 125 -6.65 0.23 0.96
CA THR A 125 -5.21 0.44 1.01
C THR A 125 -4.71 1.33 -0.13
N TYR A 126 -5.27 1.21 -1.33
CA TYR A 126 -5.00 2.11 -2.45
C TYR A 126 -5.52 3.52 -2.18
N CYS A 127 -6.80 3.67 -1.82
CA CYS A 127 -7.42 4.97 -1.62
C CYS A 127 -6.76 5.77 -0.51
N THR A 128 -6.35 5.12 0.58
CA THR A 128 -5.62 5.78 1.67
C THR A 128 -4.32 6.44 1.18
N LEU A 129 -3.63 5.84 0.21
CA LEU A 129 -2.46 6.46 -0.42
C LEU A 129 -2.86 7.56 -1.41
N TYR A 130 -3.79 7.25 -2.30
CA TYR A 130 -4.20 8.15 -3.39
C TYR A 130 -4.78 9.46 -2.85
N ASN A 131 -5.60 9.39 -1.80
CA ASN A 131 -6.21 10.55 -1.16
C ASN A 131 -5.15 11.58 -0.70
N LEU A 132 -3.99 11.13 -0.18
CA LEU A 132 -2.91 12.07 0.21
C LEU A 132 -2.25 12.75 -1.00
N VAL A 133 -2.07 12.01 -2.10
CA VAL A 133 -1.49 12.55 -3.33
C VAL A 133 -2.45 13.53 -4.00
N GLU A 134 -3.74 13.18 -4.06
CA GLU A 134 -4.80 14.05 -4.59
C GLU A 134 -5.02 15.28 -3.72
N GLY A 135 -5.18 15.09 -2.40
CA GLY A 135 -5.44 16.18 -1.45
C GLY A 135 -4.32 17.20 -1.36
N SER A 136 -3.09 16.79 -1.65
CA SER A 136 -1.92 17.68 -1.70
C SER A 136 -1.76 18.42 -3.04
N GLY A 137 -2.64 18.16 -4.01
CA GLY A 137 -2.58 18.73 -5.36
C GLY A 137 -1.49 18.11 -6.26
N LEU A 138 -0.82 17.05 -5.80
CA LEU A 138 0.28 16.43 -6.55
C LEU A 138 -0.20 15.68 -7.80
N VAL A 139 -1.49 15.34 -7.88
CA VAL A 139 -2.11 14.80 -9.11
C VAL A 139 -2.09 15.79 -10.28
N ASP A 140 -2.03 17.09 -9.99
CA ASP A 140 -1.97 18.18 -10.98
C ASP A 140 -0.53 18.66 -11.22
N ALA A 141 0.46 18.07 -10.54
CA ALA A 141 1.85 18.44 -10.69
C ALA A 141 2.38 18.09 -12.10
N GLU A 142 3.32 18.89 -12.58
CA GLU A 142 4.00 18.62 -13.84
C GLU A 142 4.58 17.19 -13.85
N GLY A 143 4.48 16.50 -14.99
CA GLY A 143 5.06 15.18 -15.17
C GLY A 143 4.40 14.06 -14.34
N TYR A 144 3.25 14.29 -13.71
CA TYR A 144 2.51 13.29 -12.95
C TYR A 144 2.29 12.00 -13.75
N LYS A 145 2.80 10.88 -13.22
CA LYS A 145 2.50 9.53 -13.70
C LYS A 145 2.31 8.60 -12.52
N MET A 146 1.41 7.63 -12.65
CA MET A 146 1.15 6.60 -11.64
C MET A 146 1.37 5.21 -12.24
N TYR A 147 2.00 4.34 -11.46
CA TYR A 147 2.25 2.95 -11.82
C TYR A 147 1.84 2.03 -10.67
N THR A 148 0.85 1.20 -10.94
CA THR A 148 0.44 0.04 -10.15
C THR A 148 -0.39 -0.89 -11.05
N ASN A 149 -0.79 -2.06 -10.55
CA ASN A 149 -1.71 -2.97 -11.22
C ASN A 149 -2.38 -3.90 -10.20
N GLU A 150 -3.32 -4.74 -10.64
CA GLU A 150 -4.10 -5.63 -9.76
C GLU A 150 -3.25 -6.66 -8.99
N TRP A 151 -2.06 -6.98 -9.49
CA TRP A 151 -1.13 -7.89 -8.78
C TRP A 151 -0.36 -7.19 -7.66
N ILE A 152 -0.20 -5.85 -7.75
CA ILE A 152 0.57 -5.04 -6.81
C ILE A 152 -0.35 -4.36 -5.78
N CYS A 153 -1.52 -3.91 -6.23
CA CYS A 153 -2.60 -3.37 -5.43
C CYS A 153 -3.89 -4.05 -5.87
N LEU A 154 -4.31 -5.04 -5.10
CA LEU A 154 -5.57 -5.72 -5.38
C LEU A 154 -6.74 -4.72 -5.28
N GLU A 155 -7.71 -4.84 -6.18
CA GLU A 155 -8.93 -4.00 -6.26
C GLU A 155 -8.67 -2.53 -6.62
N TYR A 156 -7.45 -2.13 -7.03
CA TYR A 156 -7.17 -0.71 -7.31
C TYR A 156 -7.99 -0.17 -8.48
N SER A 157 -8.26 -0.96 -9.53
CA SER A 157 -9.02 -0.51 -10.71
C SER A 157 -10.52 -0.37 -10.44
N THR A 158 -11.02 -1.02 -9.40
CA THR A 158 -12.41 -0.94 -8.94
C THR A 158 -12.58 -0.09 -7.69
N ALA A 159 -11.49 0.44 -7.14
CA ALA A 159 -11.49 1.20 -5.90
C ALA A 159 -12.31 2.49 -6.04
N ASN A 160 -13.16 2.77 -5.04
CA ASN A 160 -13.92 4.00 -4.98
C ASN A 160 -13.42 4.89 -3.83
N CYS A 161 -12.44 5.73 -4.13
CA CYS A 161 -11.82 6.65 -3.15
C CYS A 161 -12.71 7.84 -2.79
N THR A 162 -13.95 7.87 -3.27
CA THR A 162 -14.96 8.78 -2.75
C THR A 162 -15.62 8.25 -1.46
N ILE A 163 -15.47 6.95 -1.20
CA ILE A 163 -15.98 6.27 0.00
C ILE A 163 -14.86 6.02 1.02
N TYR A 164 -13.67 5.65 0.54
CA TYR A 164 -12.52 5.20 1.33
C TYR A 164 -11.33 6.15 1.26
#